data_AF-A0A6I5W689-F1
#
_entry.id   AF-A0A6I5W689-F1
#
_cell.length_a   1.000
_cell.length_b   1.000
_cell.length_c   1.000
_cell.angle_alpha   90.00
_cell.angle_beta   90.00
_cell.angle_gamma   90.00
#
_symmetry.space_group_name_H-M   'P 1'
#
loop_
_entity.id
_entity.type
_entity.pdbx_description
1 polymer ?
#
loop_
_entity_poly.entity_id
_entity_poly.type
_entity_poly.pdbx_seq_one_letter_code
_entity_poly.pdbx_strand_id
1 'polypeptide(L)'
;MGEENAAPMDVVERLTTRRRGLFRKVVTGDTVGLGERDTVVRWLRELHDERNQTVIIHRPWGSICVVAEGRAPTDIMMSDGDRMWYAARRGSSLPQKHPQLTPDQVEHVMLDALTSDTWPRWPEWREL
;
A
#
# COMPACT_ATOMS: atom_id res chain seq x y z
N MET A 1 -12.13 -19.91 -19.90
CA MET A 1 -12.90 -19.91 -18.65
C MET A 1 -12.08 -19.09 -17.67
N GLY A 2 -12.26 -17.76 -17.74
CA GLY A 2 -11.46 -16.82 -16.94
C GLY A 2 -12.11 -16.73 -15.58
N GLU A 3 -11.41 -17.14 -14.55
CA GLU A 3 -11.78 -16.81 -13.17
C GLU A 3 -11.64 -15.30 -13.06
N GLU A 4 -12.76 -14.59 -13.29
CA GLU A 4 -12.97 -13.24 -12.80
C GLU A 4 -12.90 -13.34 -11.28
N ASN A 5 -11.67 -13.31 -10.78
CA ASN A 5 -11.34 -13.21 -9.38
C ASN A 5 -11.76 -11.80 -8.96
N ALA A 6 -13.07 -11.60 -8.81
CA ALA A 6 -13.64 -10.42 -8.20
C ALA A 6 -13.21 -10.46 -6.75
N ALA A 7 -11.98 -9.99 -6.50
CA ALA A 7 -11.48 -9.73 -5.17
C ALA A 7 -12.55 -8.90 -4.45
N PRO A 8 -12.85 -9.20 -3.17
CA PRO A 8 -13.80 -8.41 -2.42
C PRO A 8 -13.40 -6.93 -2.53
N MET A 9 -14.27 -6.11 -3.14
CA MET A 9 -13.93 -4.78 -3.64
C MET A 9 -13.57 -3.75 -2.54
N ASP A 10 -13.67 -4.12 -1.26
CA ASP A 10 -13.43 -3.27 -0.10
C ASP A 10 -12.75 -4.06 1.02
N VAL A 11 -11.45 -4.36 0.84
CA VAL A 11 -10.64 -5.06 1.83
C VAL A 11 -9.25 -4.46 1.96
N VAL A 12 -8.59 -4.81 3.05
CA VAL A 12 -7.17 -4.53 3.28
C VAL A 12 -6.42 -5.84 3.36
N GLU A 13 -5.39 -5.97 2.54
CA GLU A 13 -4.49 -7.12 2.53
C GLU A 13 -3.13 -6.72 3.08
N ARG A 14 -2.58 -7.55 3.96
CA ARG A 14 -1.17 -7.50 4.33
C ARG A 14 -0.46 -8.70 3.75
N LEU A 15 0.50 -8.44 2.87
CA LEU A 15 1.38 -9.45 2.30
C LEU A 15 2.73 -9.40 3.01
N THR A 16 3.12 -10.51 3.64
CA THR A 16 4.45 -10.68 4.21
C THR A 16 5.24 -11.64 3.35
N THR A 17 6.35 -11.14 2.82
CA THR A 17 7.33 -11.95 2.09
C THR A 17 8.39 -12.47 3.06
N ARG A 18 8.57 -13.79 3.14
CA ARG A 18 9.69 -14.41 3.87
C ARG A 18 10.52 -15.27 2.93
N ARG A 19 11.84 -15.30 3.12
CA ARG A 19 12.72 -16.28 2.47
C ARG A 19 12.76 -17.55 3.31
N ARG A 20 12.38 -18.69 2.72
CA ARG A 20 12.52 -20.01 3.31
C ARG A 20 13.66 -20.74 2.59
N GLY A 21 14.83 -20.80 3.22
CA GLY A 21 16.06 -21.34 2.60
C GLY A 21 16.66 -20.39 1.55
N LEU A 22 17.61 -20.91 0.76
CA LEU A 22 18.40 -20.10 -0.18
C LEU A 22 17.62 -19.58 -1.40
N PHE A 23 16.48 -20.18 -1.76
CA PHE A 23 15.82 -19.90 -3.05
C PHE A 23 14.30 -19.73 -3.01
N ARG A 24 13.61 -20.08 -1.91
CA ARG A 24 12.13 -20.05 -1.90
C ARG A 24 11.62 -18.78 -1.22
N LYS A 25 11.00 -17.90 -2.00
CA LYS A 25 10.16 -16.80 -1.49
C LYS A 25 8.80 -17.38 -1.12
N VAL A 26 8.38 -17.20 0.12
CA VAL A 26 7.03 -17.55 0.59
C VAL A 26 6.31 -16.25 0.88
N VAL A 27 5.15 -16.05 0.28
CA VAL A 27 4.27 -14.92 0.56
C VAL A 27 3.12 -15.44 1.40
N THR A 28 2.94 -14.88 2.59
CA THR A 28 1.76 -15.11 3.44
C THR A 28 0.90 -13.87 3.41
N GLY A 29 -0.42 -14.03 3.35
CA GLY A 29 -1.38 -12.94 3.29
C GLY A 29 -2.36 -12.99 4.46
N ASP A 30 -2.62 -11.83 5.07
CA ASP A 30 -3.74 -11.62 5.98
C ASP A 30 -4.71 -10.62 5.33
N THR A 31 -6.02 -10.85 5.42
CA THR A 31 -7.04 -9.97 4.84
C THR A 31 -8.03 -9.54 5.92
N VAL A 32 -8.34 -8.25 5.98
CA VAL A 32 -9.33 -7.66 6.88
C VAL A 32 -10.28 -6.73 6.12
N GLY A 33 -11.47 -6.48 6.67
CA GLY A 33 -12.39 -5.48 6.11
C GLY A 33 -11.92 -4.05 6.41
N LEU A 34 -12.44 -3.06 5.66
CA LEU A 34 -12.09 -1.65 5.84
C LEU A 34 -12.40 -1.09 7.25
N GLY A 35 -13.37 -1.70 7.95
CA GLY A 35 -13.75 -1.32 9.32
C GLY A 35 -12.70 -1.67 10.39
N GLU A 36 -11.74 -2.55 10.08
CA GLU A 36 -10.69 -3.02 10.99
C GLU A 36 -9.53 -2.02 11.10
N ARG A 37 -9.86 -0.73 11.31
CA ARG A 37 -8.90 0.37 11.33
C ARG A 37 -7.73 0.14 12.28
N ASP A 38 -7.99 -0.35 13.49
CA ASP A 38 -6.95 -0.59 14.50
C ASP A 38 -5.95 -1.66 14.03
N THR A 39 -6.44 -2.69 13.33
CA THR A 39 -5.59 -3.72 12.72
C THR A 39 -4.71 -3.12 11.62
N VAL A 40 -5.27 -2.26 10.77
CA VAL A 40 -4.51 -1.60 9.69
C VAL A 40 -3.46 -0.64 10.25
N VAL A 41 -3.81 0.18 11.25
CA VAL A 41 -2.85 1.08 11.93
C VAL A 41 -1.70 0.27 12.51
N ARG A 42 -2.00 -0.86 13.17
CA ARG A 42 -0.96 -1.74 13.70
C ARG A 42 -0.06 -2.27 12.59
N TRP A 43 -0.62 -2.74 11.46
CA TRP A 43 0.17 -3.19 10.33
C TRP A 43 1.06 -2.09 9.75
N LEU A 44 0.55 -0.87 9.59
CA LEU A 44 1.32 0.26 9.08
C LEU A 44 2.49 0.63 10.00
N ARG A 45 2.31 0.50 11.32
CA ARG A 45 3.40 0.70 12.29
C ARG A 45 4.43 -0.43 12.24
N GLU A 46 3.97 -1.68 12.10
CA GLU A 46 4.82 -2.87 11.97
C GLU A 46 5.62 -2.87 10.64
N LEU A 47 5.18 -2.17 9.59
CA LEU A 47 5.93 -2.01 8.33
C LEU A 47 7.34 -1.42 8.54
N HIS A 48 7.52 -0.60 9.57
CA HIS A 48 8.84 -0.03 9.90
C HIS A 48 9.81 -1.08 10.46
N ASP A 49 9.28 -2.07 11.17
CA ASP A 49 10.06 -3.04 11.93
C ASP A 49 10.37 -4.31 11.11
N GLU A 50 9.44 -4.73 10.25
CA GLU A 50 9.58 -5.94 9.45
C GLU A 50 9.90 -5.66 7.98
N ARG A 51 11.09 -6.07 7.53
CA ARG A 51 11.47 -6.01 6.11
C ARG A 51 10.60 -6.96 5.28
N ASN A 52 10.18 -6.50 4.10
CA ASN A 52 9.40 -7.23 3.08
C ASN A 52 7.91 -7.43 3.40
N GLN A 53 7.28 -6.43 4.01
CA GLN A 53 5.83 -6.38 4.15
C GLN A 53 5.22 -5.37 3.16
N THR A 54 4.01 -5.65 2.71
CA THR A 54 3.21 -4.75 1.88
C THR A 54 1.80 -4.71 2.45
N VAL A 55 1.25 -3.51 2.63
CA VAL A 55 -0.16 -3.32 2.98
C VAL A 55 -0.85 -2.74 1.76
N ILE A 56 -1.95 -3.36 1.34
CA ILE A 56 -2.74 -3.00 0.15
C ILE A 56 -4.17 -2.77 0.60
N ILE A 57 -4.77 -1.65 0.22
CA ILE A 57 -6.19 -1.37 0.38
C ILE A 57 -6.81 -1.46 -1.01
N HIS A 58 -7.78 -2.34 -1.17
CA HIS A 58 -8.59 -2.49 -2.37
C HIS A 58 -9.91 -1.73 -2.17
N ARG A 59 -10.25 -0.87 -3.14
CA ARG A 59 -11.48 -0.09 -3.21
C ARG A 59 -12.06 -0.19 -4.64
N PRO A 60 -13.33 0.18 -4.88
CA PRO A 60 -13.92 0.20 -6.23
C PRO A 60 -13.22 1.15 -7.20
N TRP A 61 -12.56 2.20 -6.70
CA TRP A 61 -11.81 3.15 -7.51
C TRP A 61 -10.38 2.70 -7.83
N GLY A 62 -9.92 1.58 -7.26
CA GLY A 62 -8.56 1.10 -7.44
C GLY A 62 -7.96 0.55 -6.14
N SER A 63 -6.65 0.32 -6.17
CA SER A 63 -5.88 -0.18 -5.05
C SER A 63 -4.78 0.79 -4.69
N ILE A 64 -4.53 0.98 -3.40
CA ILE A 64 -3.41 1.76 -2.87
C ILE A 64 -2.57 0.87 -1.99
N CYS A 65 -1.25 0.91 -2.14
CA CYS A 65 -0.35 0.07 -1.36
C CYS A 65 0.89 0.81 -0.90
N VAL A 66 1.44 0.33 0.21
CA VAL A 66 2.71 0.77 0.76
C VAL A 66 3.63 -0.45 0.91
N VAL A 67 4.89 -0.29 0.50
CA VAL A 67 5.88 -1.36 0.53
C VAL A 67 7.00 -1.03 1.51
N ALA A 68 7.28 -1.95 2.43
CA ALA A 68 8.45 -1.91 3.30
C ALA A 68 9.63 -2.69 2.69
N GLU A 69 10.34 -2.06 1.74
CA GLU A 69 11.52 -2.65 1.07
C GLU A 69 12.85 -2.33 1.79
N GLY A 70 12.93 -2.64 3.09
CA GLY A 70 14.18 -2.52 3.86
C GLY A 70 14.69 -1.08 4.05
N ARG A 71 13.92 -0.09 3.62
CA ARG A 71 13.96 1.33 3.98
C ARG A 71 12.59 1.69 4.59
N ALA A 72 12.50 2.83 5.27
CA ALA A 72 11.23 3.28 5.84
C ALA A 72 10.14 3.24 4.75
N PRO A 73 8.91 2.76 5.04
CA PRO A 73 7.77 2.73 4.12
C PRO A 73 7.44 4.16 3.70
N THR A 74 8.02 4.60 2.59
CA THR A 74 7.92 5.99 2.10
C THR A 74 7.30 6.06 0.72
N ASP A 75 7.11 4.90 0.10
CA ASP A 75 6.69 4.78 -1.28
C ASP A 75 5.30 4.13 -1.28
N ILE A 76 4.31 4.99 -1.52
CA ILE A 76 2.93 4.57 -1.77
C ILE A 76 2.74 4.50 -3.27
N MET A 77 2.17 3.40 -3.72
CA MET A 77 1.71 3.23 -5.09
C MET A 77 0.19 3.15 -5.09
N MET A 78 -0.41 3.60 -6.18
CA MET A 78 -1.81 3.39 -6.47
C MET A 78 -1.96 2.85 -7.87
N SER A 79 -3.00 2.04 -8.08
CA SER A 79 -3.39 1.56 -9.39
C SER A 79 -4.90 1.52 -9.51
N ASP A 80 -5.43 1.84 -10.69
CA ASP A 80 -6.84 1.64 -11.03
C ASP A 80 -7.07 0.29 -11.74
N GLY A 81 -6.02 -0.53 -11.86
CA GLY A 81 -6.00 -1.79 -12.63
C GLY A 81 -5.26 -1.68 -13.96
N ASP A 82 -5.30 -0.52 -14.61
CA ASP A 82 -4.67 -0.30 -15.92
C ASP A 82 -3.40 0.55 -15.83
N ARG A 83 -3.44 1.55 -14.94
CA ARG A 83 -2.40 2.54 -14.75
C ARG A 83 -1.87 2.49 -13.33
N MET A 84 -0.68 3.05 -13.14
CA MET A 84 -0.05 3.13 -11.83
C MET A 84 0.44 4.55 -11.57
N TRP A 85 0.33 4.97 -10.32
CA TRP A 85 0.80 6.26 -9.84
C TRP A 85 1.62 6.06 -8.58
N TYR A 86 2.61 6.92 -8.38
CA TYR A 86 3.34 7.00 -7.13
C TYR A 86 2.95 8.27 -6.38
N ALA A 87 2.96 8.17 -5.05
CA ALA A 87 2.79 9.31 -4.17
C ALA A 87 4.02 10.22 -4.22
N ALA A 88 3.80 11.50 -4.51
CA ALA A 88 4.81 12.53 -4.48
C ALA A 88 4.38 13.66 -3.52
N ARG A 89 5.33 14.20 -2.77
CA ARG A 89 5.06 15.42 -2.00
C ARG A 89 4.80 16.57 -2.98
N ARG A 90 3.75 17.34 -2.74
CA ARG A 90 3.38 18.47 -3.61
C ARG A 90 4.56 19.43 -3.80
N GLY A 91 4.90 19.69 -5.06
CA GLY A 91 6.04 20.56 -5.41
C GLY A 91 7.42 19.94 -5.21
N SER A 92 7.52 18.65 -4.87
CA SER A 92 8.78 17.92 -4.77
C SER A 92 9.39 17.71 -6.16
N SER A 93 10.67 18.08 -6.30
CA SER A 93 11.53 17.69 -7.43
C SER A 93 12.41 16.48 -7.11
N LEU A 94 12.22 15.85 -5.93
CA LEU A 94 12.99 14.68 -5.56
C LEU A 94 12.71 13.55 -6.57
N PRO A 95 13.75 12.88 -7.09
CA PRO A 95 13.56 11.71 -7.92
C PRO A 95 12.75 10.64 -7.17
N GLN A 96 11.95 9.86 -7.88
CA GLN A 96 11.10 8.80 -7.32
C GLN A 96 11.87 7.82 -6.40
N LYS A 97 13.17 7.60 -6.67
CA LYS A 97 14.04 6.72 -5.87
C LYS A 97 14.29 7.21 -4.44
N HIS A 98 13.85 8.42 -4.11
CA HIS A 98 13.93 8.99 -2.77
C HIS A 98 12.56 8.97 -2.10
N PRO A 99 12.52 8.67 -0.79
CA PRO A 99 11.36 8.87 0.06
C PRO A 99 10.63 10.20 -0.23
N GLN A 100 9.40 10.11 -0.72
CA GLN A 100 8.59 11.29 -1.02
C GLN A 100 7.78 11.75 0.19
N LEU A 101 7.37 10.82 1.03
CA LEU A 101 6.53 11.05 2.20
C LEU A 101 7.24 10.62 3.49
N THR A 102 6.86 11.23 4.61
CA THR A 102 7.25 10.76 5.94
C THR A 102 6.37 9.57 6.36
N PRO A 103 6.80 8.76 7.34
CA PRO A 103 5.98 7.69 7.92
C PRO A 103 4.56 8.13 8.32
N ASP A 104 4.45 9.25 9.06
CA ASP A 104 3.15 9.79 9.50
C ASP A 104 2.26 10.20 8.32
N GLN A 105 2.88 10.73 7.25
CA GLN A 105 2.17 11.07 6.03
C GLN A 105 1.68 9.83 5.30
N VAL A 106 2.46 8.76 5.33
CA VAL A 106 2.04 7.47 4.76
C VAL A 106 0.89 6.87 5.54
N GLU A 107 0.96 6.86 6.86
CA GLU A 107 -0.14 6.44 7.73
C GLU A 107 -1.41 7.26 7.41
N HIS A 108 -1.29 8.58 7.31
CA HIS A 108 -2.42 9.45 7.00
C HIS A 108 -3.10 9.10 5.66
N VAL A 109 -2.33 8.91 4.60
CA VAL A 109 -2.87 8.60 3.26
C VAL A 109 -3.55 7.23 3.25
N MET A 110 -2.92 6.23 3.87
CA MET A 110 -3.50 4.89 3.94
C MET A 110 -4.79 4.88 4.76
N LEU A 111 -4.85 5.62 5.88
CA LEU A 111 -6.07 5.73 6.68
C LEU A 111 -7.18 6.51 5.98
N ASP A 112 -6.85 7.54 5.20
CA ASP A 112 -7.82 8.26 4.37
C ASP A 112 -8.48 7.32 3.35
N ALA A 113 -7.67 6.47 2.69
CA ALA A 113 -8.14 5.49 1.72
C ALA A 113 -9.07 4.41 2.31
N LEU A 114 -8.95 4.09 3.60
CA LEU A 114 -9.90 3.19 4.28
C LEU A 114 -11.32 3.73 4.29
N THR A 115 -11.46 5.05 4.35
CA THR A 115 -12.76 5.71 4.49
C THR A 115 -13.23 6.41 3.21
N SER A 116 -12.33 6.65 2.26
CA SER A 116 -12.64 7.40 1.06
C SER A 116 -13.29 6.53 -0.02
N ASP A 117 -14.47 6.93 -0.46
CA ASP A 117 -15.18 6.33 -1.60
C ASP A 117 -14.63 6.83 -2.95
N THR A 118 -13.64 7.71 -2.90
CA THR A 118 -12.99 8.26 -4.09
C THR A 118 -11.47 8.21 -3.96
N TRP A 119 -10.81 8.40 -5.08
CA TRP A 119 -9.37 8.60 -5.15
C TRP A 119 -8.86 9.63 -4.12
N PRO A 120 -7.87 9.30 -3.28
CA PRO A 120 -7.32 10.23 -2.28
C PRO A 120 -6.74 11.48 -2.95
N ARG A 121 -7.23 12.68 -2.60
CA ARG A 121 -6.79 13.93 -3.27
C ARG A 121 -5.39 14.39 -2.86
N TRP A 122 -4.89 13.85 -1.76
CA TRP A 122 -3.55 14.10 -1.26
C TRP A 122 -2.90 12.74 -1.00
N PRO A 123 -1.63 12.52 -1.37
CA PRO A 123 -0.62 13.46 -1.85
C PRO A 123 -0.79 13.79 -3.35
N GLU A 124 0.23 14.37 -3.99
CA GLU A 124 0.25 14.50 -5.46
C GLU A 124 0.50 13.12 -6.06
N TRP A 125 -0.30 12.74 -7.07
CA TRP A 125 -0.15 11.46 -7.75
C TRP A 125 0.50 11.67 -9.11
N ARG A 126 1.63 11.01 -9.33
CA ARG A 126 2.38 11.08 -10.59
C ARG A 126 2.35 9.73 -11.27
N GLU A 127 1.93 9.73 -12.53
CA GLU A 127 1.84 8.50 -13.34
C GLU A 127 3.23 7.90 -13.57
N LEU A 128 3.28 6.57 -13.58
CA LEU A 128 4.48 5.75 -13.77
C LEU A 128 4.76 5.45 -15.25
#